data_AF-A0A3N5TXW2-F1
#
_entry.id   AF-A0A3N5TXW2-F1
#
_cell.length_a   1.000
_cell.length_b   1.000
_cell.length_c   1.000
_cell.angle_alpha   90.00
_cell.angle_beta   90.00
_cell.angle_gamma   90.00
#
_symmetry.space_group_name_H-M   'P 1'
#
loop_
_entity.id
_entity.type
_entity.pdbx_description
1 polymer ?
#
loop_
_entity_poly.entity_id
_entity_poly.type
_entity_poly.pdbx_seq_one_letter_code
_entity_poly.pdbx_strand_id
1 'polypeptide(L)' 'MGYPTKIQLIKRKDSEQWYINFPSAVAQAMEFERGEVVEWIIEDKSQLVVRRQKVPPSALKKKPQHP' A
#
# COMPACT_ATOMS: atom_id res chain seq x y z
N MET A 1 -14.61 -7.40 2.07
CA MET A 1 -13.64 -8.49 1.83
C MET A 1 -12.27 -7.98 2.21
N GLY A 2 -11.57 -8.62 3.15
CA GLY A 2 -10.19 -8.29 3.52
C GLY A 2 -9.21 -9.29 2.89
N TYR A 3 -7.95 -8.89 2.71
CA TYR A 3 -6.88 -9.75 2.23
C TYR A 3 -5.91 -10.03 3.38
N PRO A 4 -6.21 -10.99 4.29
CA PRO A 4 -5.36 -11.25 5.44
C PRO A 4 -4.01 -11.80 4.98
N THR A 5 -2.93 -11.22 5.51
CA THR A 5 -1.57 -11.64 5.24
C THR A 5 -0.81 -11.80 6.55
N LYS A 6 0.25 -12.61 6.53
CA LYS A 6 1.08 -12.83 7.71
C LYS A 6 2.24 -11.86 7.72
N ILE A 7 2.47 -11.24 8.87
CA ILE A 7 3.74 -10.59 9.18
C ILE A 7 4.76 -11.70 9.45
N GLN A 8 5.94 -11.57 8.87
CA GLN A 8 7.04 -12.50 9.01
C GLN A 8 8.29 -11.74 9.44
N LEU A 9 9.09 -12.36 10.30
CA LEU A 9 10.33 -11.81 10.84
C LEU A 9 11.48 -12.71 10.42
N ILE A 10 12.43 -12.16 9.65
CA ILE A 10 13.73 -12.78 9.42
C ILE A 10 14.69 -12.19 10.44
N LYS A 11 15.04 -12.99 11.45
CA LYS A 11 16.03 -12.60 12.46
C LYS A 11 17.39 -13.18 12.10
N ARG A 12 18.40 -12.31 12.03
CA ARG A 12 19.82 -12.66 11.85
C ARG A 12 20.59 -12.23 13.10
N LYS A 13 21.89 -12.56 13.13
CA LYS A 13 22.76 -12.25 14.29
C LYS A 13 22.75 -10.77 14.65
N ASP A 14 22.85 -9.90 13.65
CA ASP A 14 23.00 -8.46 13.83
C ASP A 14 21.87 -7.64 13.19
N SER A 15 20.80 -8.29 12.70
CA SER A 15 19.69 -7.59 12.04
C SER A 15 18.36 -8.30 12.14
N GLU A 16 17.29 -7.52 12.06
CA GLU A 16 15.92 -7.98 11.97
C GLU A 16 15.28 -7.39 10.74
N GLN A 17 14.64 -8.23 9.93
CA GLN A 17 13.88 -7.80 8.77
C GLN A 17 12.45 -8.28 8.90
N TRP A 18 11.54 -7.32 9.05
CA TRP A 18 10.10 -7.55 9.07
C TRP A 18 9.55 -7.41 7.65
N TYR A 19 8.71 -8.34 7.23
CA TYR A 19 8.07 -8.31 5.93
C TYR A 19 6.63 -8.77 6.00
N ILE A 20 5.81 -8.19 5.13
CA ILE A 20 4.43 -8.58 4.89
C ILE A 20 4.29 -8.85 3.39
N ASN A 21 3.65 -9.95 3.03
CA ASN A 21 3.35 -10.20 1.62
C ASN A 21 2.30 -9.20 1.16
N PHE A 22 2.59 -8.46 0.09
CA PHE A 22 1.61 -7.58 -0.52
C PHE A 22 0.64 -8.43 -1.38
N PRO A 23 -0.68 -8.41 -1.13
CA PRO A 23 -1.62 -9.25 -1.88
C PRO A 23 -1.64 -8.89 -3.37
N SER A 24 -1.47 -9.87 -4.26
CA SER A 24 -1.49 -9.65 -5.72
C SER A 24 -2.81 -9.07 -6.20
N ALA A 25 -3.95 -9.51 -5.64
CA ALA A 25 -5.26 -8.98 -5.97
C ALA A 25 -5.39 -7.47 -5.65
N VAL A 26 -4.80 -7.01 -4.54
CA VAL A 26 -4.77 -5.57 -4.21
C VAL A 26 -3.86 -4.83 -5.19
N ALA A 27 -2.70 -5.39 -5.54
CA ALA A 27 -1.76 -4.75 -6.46
C ALA A 27 -2.37 -4.57 -7.86
N GLN A 28 -3.09 -5.59 -8.34
CA GLN A 28 -3.80 -5.56 -9.61
C GLN A 28 -4.95 -4.56 -9.58
N ALA A 29 -5.78 -4.58 -8.54
CA ALA A 29 -6.91 -3.65 -8.40
C ALA A 29 -6.46 -2.19 -8.27
N MET A 30 -5.28 -1.93 -7.71
CA MET A 30 -4.70 -0.60 -7.57
C MET A 30 -3.87 -0.17 -8.79
N GLU A 31 -3.68 -1.07 -9.76
CA GLU A 31 -2.82 -0.87 -10.93
C GLU A 31 -1.42 -0.40 -10.54
N PHE A 32 -0.80 -1.10 -9.58
CA PHE A 32 0.56 -0.77 -9.16
C PHE A 32 1.59 -1.16 -10.21
N GLU A 33 2.58 -0.28 -10.38
CA GLU A 33 3.71 -0.51 -11.27
C GLU A 33 4.94 -1.01 -10.51
N ARG A 34 5.82 -1.74 -11.21
CA ARG A 34 7.08 -2.20 -10.64
C ARG A 34 7.93 -0.98 -10.24
N GLY A 35 8.35 -0.94 -8.97
CA GLY A 35 9.18 0.13 -8.44
C GLY A 35 8.41 1.37 -8.01
N GLU A 36 7.08 1.34 -8.02
CA GLU A 36 6.25 2.40 -7.47
C GLU A 36 6.51 2.58 -5.97
N VAL A 37 6.61 3.84 -5.54
CA VAL A 37 6.85 4.21 -4.13
C VAL A 37 5.52 4.50 -3.44
N VAL A 38 5.28 3.78 -2.36
CA VAL A 38 4.15 4.00 -1.44
C VAL A 38 4.69 4.28 -0.05
N GLU A 39 3.86 4.92 0.77
CA GLU A 39 4.18 5.28 2.14
C GLU A 39 3.25 4.52 3.09
N TRP A 40 3.84 3.90 4.12
CA TRP A 40 3.08 3.30 5.22
C TRP A 40 2.90 4.34 6.32
N ILE A 41 1.66 4.56 6.72
CA ILE A 41 1.27 5.48 7.78
C ILE A 41 0.70 4.66 8.93
N ILE A 42 1.21 4.91 10.14
CA ILE A 42 0.67 4.32 11.36
C ILE A 42 -0.49 5.20 11.83
N GLU A 43 -1.71 4.68 11.74
CA GLU A 43 -2.89 5.34 12.30
C GLU A 43 -3.00 5.02 13.80
N ASP A 44 -2.97 3.72 14.12
CA ASP A 44 -2.89 3.24 15.50
C ASP A 44 -2.31 1.80 15.55
N LYS A 45 -2.43 1.11 16.70
CA LYS A 45 -1.93 -0.28 16.87
C LYS A 45 -2.73 -1.32 16.10
N SER A 46 -3.92 -0.98 15.64
CA SER A 46 -4.86 -1.85 14.92
C SER A 46 -4.86 -1.59 13.40
N GLN A 47 -4.50 -0.38 12.96
CA GLN A 47 -4.57 0.03 11.56
C GLN A 47 -3.27 0.65 11.02
N LEU A 48 -2.91 0.23 9.81
CA LEU A 48 -1.88 0.84 8.98
C LEU A 48 -2.50 1.25 7.64
N VAL A 49 -2.10 2.41 7.12
CA VAL A 49 -2.57 2.91 5.81
C VAL A 49 -1.41 2.89 4.82
N VAL A 50 -1.65 2.38 3.61
CA VAL A 50 -0.74 2.54 2.47
C VAL A 50 -1.21 3.71 1.64
N ARG A 51 -0.38 4.76 1.54
CA ARG A 51 -0.65 5.94 0.72
C ARG A 51 0.27 5.97 -0.50
N ARG A 52 -0.32 6.12 -1.69
CA ARG A 52 0.43 6.44 -2.91
C ARG A 52 0.91 7.89 -2.83
N GLN A 53 2.18 8.13 -3.11
CA GLN A 53 2.70 9.50 -3.21
C GLN A 53 2.38 10.14 -4.56
N LYS A 54 2.28 9.32 -5.61
CA LYS A 54 1.90 9.74 -6.97
C LYS A 54 0.75 8.85 -7.42
N VAL A 55 -0.41 9.46 -7.65
CA VAL A 55 -1.62 8.75 -8.09
C VAL A 55 -1.78 8.96 -9.59
N PRO A 56 -2.00 7.90 -10.39
CA PRO A 56 -2.37 8.02 -11.78
C PRO A 56 -3.59 8.94 -11.94
N PRO A 57 -3.68 9.70 -13.05
CA PRO A 57 -4.86 10.52 -13.31
C PRO A 57 -6.12 9.65 -13.30
N SER A 58 -7.13 10.03 -12.52
CA SER A 58 -8.42 9.36 -12.57
C SER A 58 -8.97 9.41 -14.01
N ALA A 59 -9.37 8.25 -14.53
CA ALA A 59 -10.09 8.16 -15.81
C ALA A 59 -11.42 8.94 -15.76
N LEU A 60 -11.97 9.13 -14.56
CA LEU A 60 -13.16 9.93 -14.28
C LEU A 60 -12.74 11.35 -13.91
N LYS A 61 -12.21 12.14 -14.85
CA LYS A 61 -12.08 13.59 -14.64
C LYS A 61 -13.49 14.19 -14.53
N LYS A 62 -14.00 14.39 -13.31
CA LYS A 62 -15.08 15.35 -13.10
C LYS A 62 -14.53 16.74 -13.44
N LYS A 63 -15.11 17.40 -14.45
CA LYS A 63 -14.90 18.84 -14.66
C LYS A 63 -15.21 19.54 -13.32
N PRO A 64 -14.37 20.47 -12.85
CA PRO A 64 -14.74 21.27 -11.69
C PRO A 64 -16.04 22.01 -12.02
N GLN A 65 -17.12 21.67 -11.32
CA GLN A 65 -18.30 22.54 -11.25
C GLN A 65 -17.83 23.77 -10.47
N HIS A 66 -17.60 24.87 -11.18
CA HIS A 66 -17.41 26.17 -10.55
C HIS A 66 -18.74 26.59 -9.91
N PRO A 67 -18.71 27.20 -8.70
CA PRO A 67 -19.87 27.85 -8.12
C PRO A 67 -20.31 29.07 -8.92
#